data_AF-A0A9P5NJT2-F1
#
_entry.id   AF-A0A9P5NJT2-F1
#
_cell.length_a   1.000
_cell.length_b   1.000
_cell.length_c   1.000
_cell.angle_alpha   90.00
_cell.angle_beta   90.00
_cell.angle_gamma   90.00
#
_symmetry.space_group_name_H-M   'P 1'
#
loop_
_entity.id
_entity.type
_entity.pdbx_description
1 polymer ?
#
loop_
_entity_poly.entity_id
_entity_poly.type
_entity_poly.pdbx_seq_one_letter_code
_entity_poly.pdbx_strand_id
1 'polypeptide(L)'
;MPLTQAQRDHFLEHGWIKIPNAISKPIIDEWTKNVWVRLGWDEHDKATWEEEYVKMPRHREIPVQEFAPSAWEAMCEIHESPPPQELRGWHHDNDWYRQFLDSSGNALTIVHCFTDVPPRGGGTWLAEDGIEAIAKYLYDHPDGLDPPFEKILYTHIKDCQKFVQVEAKAGDTFILHGLLPHTHGVNHLHFARIITNPHVNMVDPFNLNRSDGNYPLFFPLLMFRYHPRTAPFKRSRVEPELRRMLEHAQANGLPPSSVDSVYLQSNEAIKRHEERNGYDQPHGPGPIAYSKKDYHG
;
A
#
# COMPACT_ATOMS: atom_id res chain seq x y z
N MET A 1 0.33 -6.49 23.69
CA MET A 1 1.30 -5.76 24.53
C MET A 1 2.67 -5.78 23.86
N PRO A 2 3.37 -4.63 23.79
CA PRO A 2 4.72 -4.58 23.25
C PRO A 2 5.70 -5.44 24.06
N LEU A 3 6.76 -5.96 23.43
CA LEU A 3 7.85 -6.61 24.14
C LEU A 3 8.55 -5.62 25.07
N THR A 4 8.88 -6.07 26.27
CA THR A 4 9.73 -5.31 27.19
C THR A 4 11.14 -5.15 26.62
N GLN A 5 11.89 -4.12 27.05
CA GLN A 5 13.27 -3.93 26.58
C GLN A 5 14.14 -5.16 26.86
N ALA A 6 14.04 -5.75 28.06
CA ALA A 6 14.77 -6.97 28.40
C ALA A 6 14.45 -8.16 27.47
N GLN A 7 13.19 -8.28 27.04
CA GLN A 7 12.78 -9.30 26.07
C GLN A 7 13.37 -9.06 24.68
N ARG A 8 13.43 -7.79 24.24
CA ARG A 8 14.07 -7.40 22.97
C ARG A 8 15.55 -7.71 23.01
N ASP A 9 16.23 -7.28 24.06
CA ASP A 9 17.66 -7.51 24.25
C ASP A 9 17.97 -9.02 24.25
N HIS A 10 17.17 -9.81 24.97
CA HIS A 10 17.30 -11.27 25.00
C HIS A 10 17.10 -11.91 23.62
N PHE A 11 16.11 -11.45 22.84
CA PHE A 11 15.89 -11.95 21.49
C PHE A 11 17.06 -11.60 20.56
N LEU A 12 17.58 -10.37 20.64
CA LEU A 12 18.74 -9.93 19.85
C LEU A 12 20.02 -10.68 20.23
N GLU A 13 20.23 -10.95 21.52
CA GLU A 13 21.43 -11.64 22.03
C GLU A 13 21.39 -13.14 21.74
N HIS A 14 20.23 -13.79 21.88
CA HIS A 14 20.14 -15.26 21.87
C HIS A 14 19.30 -15.83 20.71
N GLY A 15 18.58 -15.02 19.96
CA GLY A 15 17.75 -15.45 18.83
C GLY A 15 16.44 -16.15 19.21
N TRP A 16 16.02 -16.09 20.48
CA TRP A 16 14.76 -16.66 20.95
C TRP A 16 14.12 -15.81 22.04
N ILE A 17 12.82 -15.99 22.28
CA ILE A 17 12.08 -15.29 23.33
C ILE A 17 10.98 -16.19 23.90
N LYS A 18 10.73 -16.10 25.20
CA LYS A 18 9.58 -16.71 25.86
C LYS A 18 8.46 -15.68 26.03
N ILE A 19 7.27 -15.99 25.51
CA ILE A 19 6.04 -15.25 25.79
C ILE A 19 5.19 -16.07 26.78
N PRO A 20 5.20 -15.74 28.08
CA PRO A 20 4.50 -16.53 29.08
C PRO A 20 2.99 -16.45 28.87
N ASN A 21 2.31 -17.59 29.03
CA ASN A 21 0.84 -17.71 28.96
C ASN A 21 0.23 -17.19 27.64
N ALA A 22 0.95 -17.36 26.52
CA ALA A 22 0.47 -16.89 25.23
C ALA A 22 -0.80 -17.62 24.75
N ILE A 23 -0.96 -18.89 25.13
CA ILE A 23 -2.14 -19.71 24.80
C ILE A 23 -3.04 -19.75 26.04
N SER A 24 -4.33 -19.47 25.84
CA SER A 24 -5.31 -19.49 26.94
C SER A 24 -5.63 -20.92 27.39
N LYS A 25 -5.97 -21.10 28.67
CA LYS A 25 -6.37 -22.42 29.22
C LYS A 25 -7.53 -23.07 28.46
N PRO A 26 -8.61 -22.36 28.06
CA PRO A 26 -9.67 -22.95 27.25
C PRO A 26 -9.20 -23.50 25.90
N ILE A 27 -8.27 -22.81 25.23
CA ILE A 27 -7.69 -23.30 23.98
C ILE A 27 -6.83 -24.52 24.23
N ILE A 28 -5.98 -24.51 25.27
CA ILE A 28 -5.18 -25.68 25.66
C ILE A 28 -6.10 -26.88 25.87
N ASP A 29 -7.15 -26.72 26.70
CA ASP A 29 -8.09 -27.80 27.01
C ASP A 29 -8.79 -28.34 25.77
N GLU A 30 -9.31 -27.46 24.90
CA GLU A 30 -9.99 -27.88 23.67
C GLU A 30 -9.05 -28.58 22.68
N TRP A 31 -7.79 -28.15 22.59
CA TRP A 31 -6.81 -28.71 21.66
C TRP A 31 -6.16 -30.00 22.16
N THR A 32 -6.11 -30.22 23.48
CA THR A 32 -5.55 -31.44 24.08
C THR A 32 -6.61 -32.48 24.45
N LYS A 33 -7.91 -32.15 24.45
CA LYS A 33 -8.99 -33.02 24.98
C LYS A 33 -9.05 -34.44 24.42
N ASN A 34 -8.53 -34.68 23.21
CA ASN A 34 -8.57 -35.98 22.56
C ASN A 34 -7.17 -36.52 22.22
N VAL A 35 -6.11 -35.99 22.84
CA VAL A 35 -4.73 -36.39 22.50
C VAL A 35 -4.50 -37.90 22.71
N TRP A 36 -4.96 -38.45 23.83
CA TRP A 36 -4.83 -39.87 24.16
C TRP A 36 -5.64 -40.78 23.24
N VAL A 37 -6.88 -40.38 22.93
CA VAL A 37 -7.72 -41.06 21.94
C VAL A 37 -7.07 -41.09 20.56
N ARG A 38 -6.43 -39.98 20.17
CA ARG A 38 -5.74 -39.88 18.87
C ARG A 38 -4.43 -40.66 18.81
N LEU A 39 -3.76 -40.82 19.95
CA LEU A 39 -2.56 -41.65 20.09
C LEU A 39 -2.90 -43.15 20.16
N GLY A 40 -4.11 -43.49 20.63
CA GLY A 40 -4.46 -44.87 20.96
C GLY A 40 -3.85 -45.34 22.29
N TRP A 41 -3.46 -44.41 23.16
CA TRP A 41 -2.78 -44.66 24.44
C TRP A 41 -3.67 -44.28 25.62
N ASP A 42 -3.31 -44.74 26.82
CA ASP A 42 -3.95 -44.39 28.09
C ASP A 42 -3.08 -43.38 28.86
N GLU A 43 -3.65 -42.25 29.25
CA GLU A 43 -3.00 -41.19 30.05
C GLU A 43 -2.44 -41.70 31.38
N HIS A 44 -3.06 -42.73 31.95
CA HIS A 44 -2.77 -43.24 33.28
C HIS A 44 -2.00 -44.58 33.24
N ASP A 45 -1.75 -45.13 32.06
CA ASP A 45 -0.90 -46.31 31.87
C ASP A 45 0.25 -46.03 30.89
N LYS A 46 1.41 -45.72 31.47
CA LYS A 46 2.65 -45.45 30.72
C LYS A 46 3.14 -46.65 29.90
N ALA A 47 2.72 -47.87 30.21
CA ALA A 47 3.08 -49.04 29.40
C ALA A 47 2.46 -49.01 28.01
N THR A 48 1.39 -48.22 27.82
CA THR A 48 0.76 -48.00 26.52
C THR A 48 1.47 -46.95 25.66
N TRP A 49 2.46 -46.22 26.19
CA TRP A 49 3.15 -45.15 25.48
C TRP A 49 4.30 -45.73 24.64
N GLU A 50 4.01 -46.06 23.38
CA GLU A 50 4.91 -46.84 22.51
C GLU A 50 6.10 -46.03 21.97
N GLU A 51 6.00 -44.69 21.94
CA GLU A 51 7.03 -43.81 21.35
C GLU A 51 7.38 -42.64 22.28
N GLU A 52 8.66 -42.26 22.30
CA GLU A 52 9.12 -41.07 23.06
C GLU A 52 8.70 -39.74 22.41
N TYR A 53 8.45 -39.73 21.09
CA TYR A 53 8.09 -38.54 20.32
C TYR A 53 7.20 -38.89 19.12
N VAL A 54 5.99 -38.33 19.08
CA VAL A 54 4.99 -38.61 18.04
C VAL A 54 4.68 -37.37 17.19
N LYS A 55 4.75 -37.50 15.86
CA LYS A 55 4.28 -36.47 14.91
C LYS A 55 2.83 -36.71 14.55
N MET A 56 1.93 -36.06 15.27
CA MET A 56 0.47 -36.23 15.12
C MET A 56 -0.07 -35.59 13.82
N PRO A 57 -1.02 -36.24 13.11
CA PRO A 57 -1.71 -35.64 11.96
C PRO A 57 -2.45 -34.33 12.29
N ARG A 58 -2.68 -33.46 11.30
CA ARG A 58 -3.47 -32.22 11.48
C ARG A 58 -4.96 -32.49 11.20
N HIS A 59 -5.84 -32.09 12.12
CA HIS A 59 -7.30 -32.22 11.94
C HIS A 59 -8.08 -30.90 12.12
N ARG A 60 -7.42 -29.85 12.62
CA ARG A 60 -8.04 -28.56 12.96
C ARG A 60 -7.06 -27.44 12.69
N GLU A 61 -7.59 -26.28 12.35
CA GLU A 61 -6.83 -25.06 12.08
C GLU A 61 -7.54 -23.86 12.70
N ILE A 62 -6.77 -22.92 13.23
CA ILE A 62 -7.24 -21.63 13.72
C ILE A 62 -6.10 -20.62 13.47
N PRO A 63 -6.41 -19.34 13.15
CA PRO A 63 -5.40 -18.31 13.03
C PRO A 63 -4.56 -18.16 14.30
N VAL A 64 -3.25 -17.93 14.15
CA VAL A 64 -2.33 -17.78 15.31
C VAL A 64 -2.72 -16.60 16.20
N GLN A 65 -3.25 -15.52 15.61
CA GLN A 65 -3.76 -14.36 16.35
C GLN A 65 -4.93 -14.73 17.30
N GLU A 66 -5.68 -15.77 16.99
CA GLU A 66 -6.74 -16.30 17.86
C GLU A 66 -6.20 -17.38 18.81
N PHE A 67 -5.28 -18.22 18.35
CA PHE A 67 -4.67 -19.29 19.14
C PHE A 67 -3.79 -18.77 20.28
N ALA A 68 -2.94 -17.79 19.97
CA ALA A 68 -1.91 -17.27 20.85
C ALA A 68 -1.69 -15.75 20.61
N PRO A 69 -2.67 -14.90 20.97
CA PRO A 69 -2.70 -13.49 20.59
C PRO A 69 -1.45 -12.70 21.00
N SER A 70 -0.93 -12.91 22.22
CA SER A 70 0.28 -12.19 22.66
C SER A 70 1.56 -12.69 21.99
N ALA A 71 1.63 -13.96 21.60
CA ALA A 71 2.74 -14.46 20.80
C ALA A 71 2.66 -13.93 19.35
N TRP A 72 1.45 -13.80 18.80
CA TRP A 72 1.25 -13.14 17.51
C TRP A 72 1.74 -11.70 17.52
N GLU A 73 1.36 -10.91 18.53
CA GLU A 73 1.85 -9.54 18.68
C GLU A 73 3.39 -9.48 18.78
N ALA A 74 4.00 -10.39 19.55
CA ALA A 74 5.45 -10.50 19.65
C ALA A 74 6.11 -10.86 18.30
N MET A 75 5.53 -11.79 17.54
CA MET A 75 6.00 -12.15 16.20
C MET A 75 5.92 -10.97 15.24
N CYS A 76 4.80 -10.23 15.25
CA CYS A 76 4.66 -9.01 14.48
C CYS A 76 5.72 -7.99 14.88
N GLU A 77 5.97 -7.80 16.18
CA GLU A 77 6.99 -6.85 16.66
C GLU A 77 8.39 -7.24 16.20
N ILE A 78 8.78 -8.50 16.39
CA ILE A 78 10.07 -9.08 15.96
C ILE A 78 10.26 -8.96 14.45
N HIS A 79 9.17 -9.08 13.69
CA HIS A 79 9.21 -8.83 12.26
C HIS A 79 9.30 -7.32 12.01
N GLU A 80 10.53 -6.78 12.08
CA GLU A 80 10.78 -5.41 11.66
C GLU A 80 10.57 -5.28 10.15
N SER A 81 10.02 -4.13 9.74
CA SER A 81 10.12 -3.73 8.33
C SER A 81 11.60 -3.60 7.98
N PRO A 82 12.01 -3.95 6.74
CA PRO A 82 13.33 -3.54 6.27
C PRO A 82 13.46 -2.01 6.41
N PRO A 83 14.68 -1.49 6.63
CA PRO A 83 14.89 -0.05 6.70
C PRO A 83 14.35 0.60 5.41
N PRO A 84 13.85 1.85 5.46
CA PRO A 84 13.16 2.47 4.33
C PRO A 84 14.02 2.51 3.05
N GLN A 85 15.34 2.59 3.19
CA GLN A 85 16.33 2.50 2.11
C GLN A 85 16.22 1.22 1.27
N GLU A 86 15.78 0.12 1.87
CA GLU A 86 15.66 -1.20 1.24
C GLU A 86 14.25 -1.50 0.73
N LEU A 87 13.29 -0.61 0.98
CA LEU A 87 11.94 -0.74 0.44
C LEU A 87 11.97 -0.64 -1.08
N ARG A 88 11.07 -1.39 -1.71
CA ARG A 88 10.93 -1.43 -3.18
C ARG A 88 9.79 -0.53 -3.64
N GLY A 89 9.79 -0.22 -4.93
CA GLY A 89 8.69 0.54 -5.55
C GLY A 89 8.67 2.01 -5.17
N TRP A 90 9.82 2.59 -4.84
CA TRP A 90 9.97 4.04 -4.76
C TRP A 90 9.58 4.67 -6.09
N HIS A 91 8.73 5.69 -6.03
CA HIS A 91 8.27 6.46 -7.18
C HIS A 91 7.88 7.88 -6.75
N HIS A 92 7.66 8.73 -7.74
CA HIS A 92 6.75 9.84 -7.59
C HIS A 92 5.71 9.70 -8.72
N ASP A 93 4.46 10.07 -8.47
CA ASP A 93 3.33 9.73 -9.34
C ASP A 93 3.39 10.50 -10.68
N ASN A 94 4.11 10.01 -11.68
CA ASN A 94 4.45 10.83 -12.84
C ASN A 94 4.83 10.05 -14.10
N ASP A 95 4.58 8.74 -14.11
CA ASP A 95 5.05 7.76 -15.10
C ASP A 95 4.23 7.75 -16.41
N TRP A 96 3.33 8.72 -16.60
CA TRP A 96 2.48 8.83 -17.78
C TRP A 96 2.95 9.82 -18.84
N TYR A 97 4.06 10.54 -18.63
CA TYR A 97 4.61 11.50 -19.60
C TYR A 97 6.12 11.68 -19.44
N ARG A 98 6.75 12.34 -20.42
CA ARG A 98 8.17 12.72 -20.34
C ARG A 98 8.36 13.79 -19.27
N GLN A 99 9.20 13.52 -18.29
CA GLN A 99 9.50 14.43 -17.19
C GLN A 99 10.57 15.45 -17.59
N PHE A 100 10.30 16.70 -17.26
CA PHE A 100 11.23 17.83 -17.24
C PHE A 100 11.17 18.46 -15.86
N LEU A 101 12.22 19.19 -15.45
CA LEU A 101 12.26 19.84 -14.15
C LEU A 101 11.06 20.78 -13.91
N ASP A 102 10.59 21.42 -14.97
CA ASP A 102 9.49 22.40 -14.96
C ASP A 102 8.14 21.81 -15.36
N SER A 103 7.99 20.48 -15.38
CA SER A 103 6.76 19.83 -15.79
C SER A 103 5.54 20.26 -14.98
N SER A 104 4.43 20.54 -15.65
CA SER A 104 3.14 20.88 -15.02
C SER A 104 2.24 19.68 -14.73
N GLY A 105 2.61 18.47 -15.21
CA GLY A 105 1.75 17.28 -15.25
C GLY A 105 1.56 16.54 -13.93
N ASN A 106 2.24 16.95 -12.86
CA ASN A 106 1.92 16.69 -11.45
C ASN A 106 2.72 17.66 -10.58
N ALA A 107 2.07 18.75 -10.16
CA ALA A 107 2.66 19.70 -9.22
C ALA A 107 2.49 19.24 -7.77
N LEU A 108 1.35 18.65 -7.42
CA LEU A 108 1.10 18.08 -6.09
C LEU A 108 0.46 16.71 -6.20
N THR A 109 0.94 15.79 -5.37
CA THR A 109 0.27 14.52 -5.11
C THR A 109 -0.50 14.67 -3.81
N ILE A 110 -1.80 14.39 -3.85
CA ILE A 110 -2.67 14.45 -2.67
C ILE A 110 -2.93 13.02 -2.23
N VAL A 111 -3.00 12.75 -0.94
CA VAL A 111 -3.42 11.44 -0.41
C VAL A 111 -4.51 11.65 0.61
N HIS A 112 -5.74 11.24 0.30
CA HIS A 112 -6.85 11.23 1.26
C HIS A 112 -6.96 9.86 1.91
N CYS A 113 -7.06 9.84 3.24
CA CYS A 113 -7.20 8.63 4.03
C CYS A 113 -8.68 8.38 4.36
N PHE A 114 -9.25 7.27 3.89
CA PHE A 114 -10.62 6.85 4.23
C PHE A 114 -10.69 5.91 5.42
N THR A 115 -9.55 5.37 5.84
CA THR A 115 -9.38 4.53 7.03
C THR A 115 -8.24 5.09 7.86
N ASP A 116 -8.28 4.83 9.17
CA ASP A 116 -7.12 5.06 10.05
C ASP A 116 -5.89 4.32 9.51
N VAL A 117 -4.73 4.95 9.64
CA VAL A 117 -3.41 4.39 9.35
C VAL A 117 -2.58 4.52 10.62
N PRO A 118 -2.73 3.58 11.57
CA PRO A 118 -1.95 3.59 12.81
C PRO A 118 -0.48 3.25 12.53
N PRO A 119 0.42 3.43 13.52
CA PRO A 119 1.78 2.90 13.46
C PRO A 119 1.78 1.44 12.99
N ARG A 120 2.71 1.09 12.10
CA ARG A 120 2.81 -0.25 11.46
C ARG A 120 1.61 -0.67 10.59
N GLY A 121 0.64 0.22 10.39
CA GLY A 121 -0.53 0.00 9.53
C GLY A 121 -0.26 0.14 8.03
N GLY A 122 1.00 0.07 7.62
CA GLY A 122 1.42 0.21 6.22
C GLY A 122 1.39 1.63 5.68
N GLY A 123 1.49 2.67 6.52
CA GLY A 123 1.56 4.05 6.04
C GLY A 123 2.59 4.28 4.93
N THR A 124 2.30 5.22 4.03
CA THR A 124 3.20 5.63 2.95
C THR A 124 4.51 6.15 3.53
N TRP A 125 5.63 5.65 3.03
CA TRP A 125 6.96 6.18 3.31
C TRP A 125 7.27 7.33 2.38
N LEU A 126 7.87 8.39 2.93
CA LEU A 126 8.34 9.59 2.25
C LEU A 126 9.86 9.70 2.43
N ALA A 127 10.59 9.96 1.35
CA ALA A 127 12.02 10.29 1.40
C ALA A 127 12.19 11.81 1.25
N GLU A 128 12.20 12.54 2.35
CA GLU A 128 12.12 14.01 2.38
C GLU A 128 13.34 14.69 1.74
N ASP A 129 14.52 14.09 1.87
CA ASP A 129 15.76 14.54 1.24
C ASP A 129 15.96 13.93 -0.16
N GLY A 130 15.04 13.10 -0.64
CA GLY A 130 15.12 12.47 -1.96
C GLY A 130 14.82 13.41 -3.14
N ILE A 131 14.16 14.55 -2.91
CA ILE A 131 13.77 15.50 -3.97
C ILE A 131 14.99 16.10 -4.65
N GLU A 132 16.04 16.44 -3.89
CA GLU A 132 17.19 17.20 -4.38
C GLU A 132 17.88 16.49 -5.55
N ALA A 133 18.15 15.19 -5.41
CA ALA A 133 18.82 14.43 -6.46
C ALA A 133 17.94 14.25 -7.72
N ILE A 134 16.61 14.14 -7.57
CA ILE A 134 15.68 14.09 -8.70
C ILE A 134 15.67 15.42 -9.44
N ALA A 135 15.50 16.52 -8.70
CA ALA A 135 15.51 17.86 -9.27
C ALA A 135 16.84 18.16 -9.98
N LYS A 136 17.97 17.79 -9.36
CA LYS A 136 19.29 17.91 -9.97
C LYS A 136 19.41 17.09 -11.25
N TYR A 137 18.96 15.84 -11.25
CA TYR A 137 18.99 15.02 -12.46
C TYR A 137 18.20 15.68 -13.59
N LEU A 138 16.97 16.12 -13.34
CA LEU A 138 16.13 16.77 -14.35
C LEU A 138 16.68 18.13 -14.80
N TYR A 139 17.34 18.88 -13.92
CA TYR A 139 18.04 20.11 -14.26
C TYR A 139 19.20 19.86 -15.23
N ASP A 140 20.02 18.83 -14.95
CA ASP A 140 21.18 18.48 -15.76
C ASP A 140 20.79 17.80 -17.10
N HIS A 141 19.52 17.41 -17.26
CA HIS A 141 18.97 16.75 -18.46
C HIS A 141 17.75 17.51 -19.03
N PRO A 142 17.95 18.69 -19.64
CA PRO A 142 16.86 19.53 -20.15
C PRO A 142 16.08 18.91 -21.31
N ASP A 143 16.62 17.88 -21.99
CA ASP A 143 15.90 17.11 -23.02
C ASP A 143 14.76 16.24 -22.45
N GLY A 144 14.68 16.15 -21.12
CA GLY A 144 13.70 15.40 -20.36
C GLY A 144 14.00 13.90 -20.28
N LEU A 145 13.19 13.20 -19.49
CA LEU A 145 13.30 11.75 -19.26
C LEU A 145 11.97 11.06 -19.50
N ASP A 146 11.94 10.04 -20.36
CA ASP A 146 10.77 9.18 -20.53
C ASP A 146 10.72 8.08 -19.46
N PRO A 147 9.52 7.67 -19.01
CA PRO A 147 9.35 6.52 -18.12
C PRO A 147 9.76 5.22 -18.82
N PRO A 148 10.19 4.17 -18.08
CA PRO A 148 10.15 4.04 -16.62
C PRO A 148 11.34 4.70 -15.89
N PHE A 149 11.08 5.33 -14.75
CA PHE A 149 12.09 6.09 -14.00
C PHE A 149 12.87 5.28 -12.95
N GLU A 150 12.41 4.08 -12.59
CA GLU A 150 12.88 3.32 -11.41
C GLU A 150 14.40 3.16 -11.34
N LYS A 151 15.03 2.89 -12.49
CA LYS A 151 16.47 2.63 -12.59
C LYS A 151 17.33 3.89 -12.69
N ILE A 152 16.72 5.07 -12.68
CA ILE A 152 17.38 6.35 -12.94
C ILE A 152 17.08 7.33 -11.80
N LEU A 153 15.82 7.70 -11.59
CA LEU A 153 15.47 8.76 -10.66
C LEU A 153 15.42 8.33 -9.19
N TYR A 154 15.42 7.02 -8.89
CA TYR A 154 15.20 6.53 -7.50
C TYR A 154 16.37 5.71 -6.96
N THR A 155 17.47 5.57 -7.70
CA THR A 155 18.61 4.74 -7.27
C THR A 155 19.36 5.33 -6.08
N HIS A 156 19.26 6.65 -5.85
CA HIS A 156 19.87 7.36 -4.74
C HIS A 156 19.10 7.23 -3.42
N ILE A 157 17.87 6.68 -3.44
CA ILE A 157 17.05 6.60 -2.23
C ILE A 157 17.73 5.78 -1.13
N LYS A 158 18.54 4.79 -1.49
CA LYS A 158 19.34 4.02 -0.52
C LYS A 158 20.33 4.89 0.29
N ASP A 159 20.68 6.06 -0.24
CA ASP A 159 21.64 6.99 0.35
C ASP A 159 20.94 8.14 1.11
N CYS A 160 19.61 8.27 0.98
CA CYS A 160 18.78 9.20 1.75
C CYS A 160 18.85 8.90 3.25
N GLN A 161 18.62 9.93 4.07
CA GLN A 161 18.69 9.88 5.53
C GLN A 161 17.39 10.33 6.19
N LYS A 162 16.55 11.12 5.51
CA LYS A 162 15.32 11.65 6.06
C LYS A 162 14.11 10.90 5.53
N PHE A 163 13.65 9.95 6.31
CA PHE A 163 12.46 9.16 6.01
C PHE A 163 11.37 9.38 7.04
N VAL A 164 10.14 9.52 6.56
CA VAL A 164 8.94 9.58 7.39
C VAL A 164 7.94 8.54 6.89
N GLN A 165 7.43 7.71 7.78
CA GLN A 165 6.24 6.91 7.50
C GLN A 165 5.03 7.67 8.00
N VAL A 166 4.04 7.91 7.14
CA VAL A 166 2.85 8.66 7.54
C VAL A 166 1.91 7.79 8.40
N GLU A 167 1.44 8.38 9.49
CA GLU A 167 0.30 7.88 10.28
C GLU A 167 -0.86 8.84 10.08
N ALA A 168 -2.09 8.32 10.09
CA ALA A 168 -3.28 9.09 9.74
C ALA A 168 -4.53 8.61 10.46
N LYS A 169 -5.49 9.51 10.61
CA LYS A 169 -6.89 9.20 10.92
C LYS A 169 -7.73 9.23 9.64
N ALA A 170 -8.83 8.49 9.64
CA ALA A 170 -9.83 8.61 8.59
C ALA A 170 -10.29 10.07 8.49
N GLY A 171 -10.22 10.64 7.28
CA GLY A 171 -10.47 12.05 6.99
C GLY A 171 -9.21 12.90 6.83
N ASP A 172 -8.04 12.44 7.26
CA ASP A 172 -6.79 13.16 7.06
C ASP A 172 -6.40 13.22 5.59
N THR A 173 -5.70 14.29 5.22
CA THR A 173 -5.20 14.53 3.86
C THR A 173 -3.74 14.96 3.90
N PHE A 174 -2.90 14.29 3.12
CA PHE A 174 -1.51 14.69 2.87
C PHE A 174 -1.40 15.40 1.53
N ILE A 175 -0.62 16.47 1.49
CA ILE A 175 -0.26 17.21 0.28
C ILE A 175 1.25 17.08 0.11
N LEU A 176 1.66 16.42 -0.98
CA LEU A 176 3.04 16.11 -1.29
C LEU A 176 3.47 16.93 -2.51
N HIS A 177 4.72 17.37 -2.53
CA HIS A 177 5.32 17.91 -3.74
C HIS A 177 5.37 16.82 -4.84
N GLY A 178 5.11 17.17 -6.10
CA GLY A 178 5.05 16.20 -7.21
C GLY A 178 6.33 15.40 -7.47
N LEU A 179 7.48 15.89 -6.99
CA LEU A 179 8.78 15.18 -7.05
C LEU A 179 9.15 14.43 -5.76
N LEU A 180 8.33 14.46 -4.70
CA LEU A 180 8.63 13.79 -3.44
C LEU A 180 8.61 12.26 -3.63
N PRO A 181 9.75 11.55 -3.50
CA PRO A 181 9.76 10.10 -3.63
C PRO A 181 9.01 9.46 -2.48
N HIS A 182 8.17 8.49 -2.81
CA HIS A 182 7.38 7.76 -1.85
C HIS A 182 7.19 6.29 -2.24
N THR A 183 6.85 5.45 -1.25
CA THR A 183 6.46 4.05 -1.45
C THR A 183 5.48 3.60 -0.37
N HIS A 184 4.81 2.47 -0.59
CA HIS A 184 3.93 1.87 0.41
C HIS A 184 4.73 1.22 1.55
N GLY A 185 4.27 1.40 2.79
CA GLY A 185 4.78 0.66 3.93
C GLY A 185 4.20 -0.75 4.03
N VAL A 186 4.92 -1.62 4.73
CA VAL A 186 4.45 -2.97 5.07
C VAL A 186 3.28 -2.86 6.06
N ASN A 187 2.15 -3.47 5.71
CA ASN A 187 0.96 -3.51 6.55
C ASN A 187 1.00 -4.71 7.50
N HIS A 188 1.63 -4.53 8.66
CA HIS A 188 1.80 -5.57 9.69
C HIS A 188 0.50 -5.90 10.43
N LEU A 189 -0.49 -5.01 10.34
CA LEU A 189 -1.77 -5.16 11.03
C LEU A 189 -2.83 -5.86 10.17
N HIS A 190 -2.53 -6.15 8.91
CA HIS A 190 -3.38 -6.91 7.98
C HIS A 190 -4.82 -6.38 7.82
N PHE A 191 -5.04 -5.09 8.06
CA PHE A 191 -6.34 -4.44 7.85
C PHE A 191 -6.41 -3.78 6.46
N ALA A 192 -7.62 -3.50 5.98
CA ALA A 192 -7.81 -2.78 4.73
C ALA A 192 -7.42 -1.29 4.91
N ARG A 193 -6.34 -0.86 4.23
CA ARG A 193 -5.94 0.55 4.13
C ARG A 193 -6.56 1.16 2.87
N ILE A 194 -7.55 2.02 3.04
CA ILE A 194 -8.28 2.65 1.92
C ILE A 194 -7.81 4.10 1.80
N ILE A 195 -7.19 4.42 0.66
CA ILE A 195 -6.75 5.76 0.31
C ILE A 195 -7.14 6.08 -1.14
N THR A 196 -7.20 7.36 -1.48
CA THR A 196 -7.15 7.81 -2.88
C THR A 196 -6.05 8.84 -3.03
N ASN A 197 -5.36 8.81 -4.17
CA ASN A 197 -4.25 9.71 -4.46
C ASN A 197 -4.49 10.57 -5.72
N PRO A 198 -5.30 11.63 -5.66
CA PRO A 198 -5.48 12.51 -6.80
C PRO A 198 -4.25 13.39 -7.03
N HIS A 199 -4.02 13.75 -8.29
CA HIS A 199 -2.92 14.61 -8.71
C HIS A 199 -3.42 15.99 -9.07
N VAL A 200 -2.59 16.99 -8.78
CA VAL A 200 -2.85 18.38 -9.08
C VAL A 200 -1.89 18.83 -10.15
N ASN A 201 -2.42 19.31 -11.27
CA ASN A 201 -1.64 19.80 -12.40
C ASN A 201 -1.75 21.31 -12.53
N MET A 202 -0.73 21.90 -13.11
CA MET A 202 -0.72 23.33 -13.43
C MET A 202 -1.11 23.57 -14.88
N VAL A 203 -1.64 24.77 -15.14
CA VAL A 203 -1.94 25.27 -16.50
C VAL A 203 -0.65 25.37 -17.31
N ASP A 204 0.35 26.02 -16.71
CA ASP A 204 1.62 26.32 -17.34
C ASP A 204 2.76 25.56 -16.63
N PRO A 205 3.86 25.24 -17.34
CA PRO A 205 5.09 24.74 -16.72
C PRO A 205 5.57 25.63 -15.56
N PHE A 206 6.32 25.06 -14.62
CA PHE A 206 6.93 25.84 -13.54
C PHE A 206 7.87 26.91 -14.13
N ASN A 207 7.60 28.18 -13.84
CA ASN A 207 8.59 29.22 -14.10
C ASN A 207 9.61 29.24 -12.96
N LEU A 208 10.69 28.46 -13.11
CA LEU A 208 11.79 28.34 -12.15
C LEU A 208 12.87 29.42 -12.31
N ASN A 209 12.73 30.32 -13.29
CA ASN A 209 13.68 31.39 -13.58
C ASN A 209 13.00 32.76 -13.49
N ARG A 210 12.45 33.07 -12.31
CA ARG A 210 11.76 34.33 -12.08
C ARG A 210 12.73 35.43 -11.67
N SER A 211 12.73 36.52 -12.43
CA SER A 211 13.60 37.68 -12.20
C SER A 211 13.33 38.41 -10.89
N ASP A 212 12.13 38.29 -10.33
CA ASP A 212 11.74 38.90 -9.05
C ASP A 212 12.02 37.99 -7.83
N GLY A 213 12.49 36.77 -8.06
CA GLY A 213 12.73 35.77 -7.01
C GLY A 213 11.46 35.31 -6.29
N ASN A 214 10.27 35.69 -6.77
CA ASN A 214 9.01 35.39 -6.13
C ASN A 214 8.45 34.07 -6.66
N TYR A 215 8.79 32.99 -5.98
CA TYR A 215 8.25 31.66 -6.25
C TYR A 215 7.05 31.41 -5.32
N PRO A 216 5.80 31.58 -5.78
CA PRO A 216 4.62 31.31 -4.97
C PRO A 216 4.62 29.82 -4.64
N LEU A 217 4.04 29.49 -3.49
CA LEU A 217 3.86 28.10 -3.07
C LEU A 217 3.02 27.30 -4.10
N PHE A 218 2.24 27.97 -4.97
CA PHE A 218 1.41 27.32 -5.99
C PHE A 218 0.92 28.25 -7.15
N PHE A 219 0.61 27.69 -8.33
CA PHE A 219 0.15 28.37 -9.57
C PHE A 219 -1.30 28.00 -9.97
N PRO A 220 -1.98 28.71 -10.89
CA PRO A 220 -3.36 28.36 -11.28
C PRO A 220 -3.49 26.98 -11.94
N LEU A 221 -4.61 26.32 -11.63
CA LEU A 221 -4.95 24.91 -11.89
C LEU A 221 -5.77 24.73 -13.17
N LEU A 222 -5.52 23.68 -13.96
CA LEU A 222 -6.47 23.10 -14.93
C LEU A 222 -6.15 21.63 -15.29
N MET A 223 -7.19 20.93 -15.76
CA MET A 223 -7.23 19.51 -16.14
C MET A 223 -6.60 19.20 -17.51
N PHE A 224 -6.13 17.95 -17.67
CA PHE A 224 -5.32 17.40 -18.78
C PHE A 224 -5.86 17.58 -20.21
N ARG A 225 -4.90 17.53 -21.18
CA ARG A 225 -5.13 17.41 -22.64
C ARG A 225 -4.89 16.00 -23.22
N TYR A 226 -4.47 15.01 -22.41
CA TYR A 226 -4.12 13.65 -22.88
C TYR A 226 -4.75 12.56 -22.04
N HIS A 227 -5.01 11.41 -22.67
CA HIS A 227 -5.57 10.23 -22.04
C HIS A 227 -4.58 9.60 -21.04
N PRO A 228 -4.96 9.39 -19.77
CA PRO A 228 -4.06 8.82 -18.76
C PRO A 228 -3.72 7.35 -19.07
N ARG A 229 -2.44 6.99 -19.02
CA ARG A 229 -1.94 5.66 -19.44
C ARG A 229 -2.49 4.50 -18.61
N THR A 230 -2.99 4.77 -17.41
CA THR A 230 -3.57 3.76 -16.50
C THR A 230 -5.05 3.47 -16.77
N ALA A 231 -5.75 4.30 -17.55
CA ALA A 231 -7.19 4.18 -17.77
C ALA A 231 -7.64 2.84 -18.37
N PRO A 232 -6.94 2.24 -19.35
CA PRO A 232 -7.30 0.91 -19.85
C PRO A 232 -7.39 -0.15 -18.75
N PHE A 233 -6.46 -0.16 -17.79
CA PHE A 233 -6.47 -1.11 -16.67
C PHE A 233 -7.68 -0.89 -15.77
N LYS A 234 -7.95 0.37 -15.40
CA LYS A 234 -9.10 0.72 -14.56
C LYS A 234 -10.40 0.30 -15.23
N ARG A 235 -10.55 0.57 -16.54
CA ARG A 235 -11.73 0.18 -17.33
C ARG A 235 -11.94 -1.32 -17.41
N SER A 236 -10.88 -2.09 -17.58
CA SER A 236 -10.98 -3.56 -17.64
C SER A 236 -11.56 -4.17 -16.36
N ARG A 237 -11.49 -3.44 -15.23
CA ARG A 237 -12.03 -3.87 -13.93
C ARG A 237 -13.47 -3.42 -13.68
N VAL A 238 -13.99 -2.45 -14.45
CA VAL A 238 -15.33 -1.85 -14.23
C VAL A 238 -16.43 -2.90 -14.31
N GLU A 239 -16.50 -3.68 -15.39
CA GLU A 239 -17.59 -4.65 -15.57
C GLU A 239 -17.62 -5.75 -14.48
N PRO A 240 -16.52 -6.46 -14.17
CA PRO A 240 -16.54 -7.47 -13.13
C PRO A 240 -16.76 -6.87 -11.73
N GLU A 241 -16.30 -5.65 -11.46
CA GLU A 241 -16.57 -4.94 -10.21
C GLU A 241 -18.04 -4.58 -10.08
N LEU A 242 -18.62 -4.00 -11.11
CA LEU A 242 -20.03 -3.61 -11.14
C LEU A 242 -20.95 -4.81 -10.96
N ARG A 243 -20.61 -5.95 -11.57
CA ARG A 243 -21.32 -7.21 -11.37
C ARG A 243 -21.33 -7.63 -9.90
N ARG A 244 -20.17 -7.63 -9.23
CA ARG A 244 -20.08 -7.95 -7.80
C ARG A 244 -20.89 -6.97 -6.93
N MET A 245 -20.89 -5.68 -7.26
CA MET A 245 -21.68 -4.67 -6.54
C MET A 245 -23.18 -4.94 -6.67
N LEU A 246 -23.65 -5.26 -7.88
CA LEU A 246 -25.06 -5.58 -8.15
C LEU A 246 -25.50 -6.89 -7.49
N GLU A 247 -24.68 -7.94 -7.57
CA GLU A 247 -24.92 -9.21 -6.89
C GLU A 247 -24.97 -9.03 -5.37
N HIS A 248 -24.09 -8.21 -4.80
CA HIS A 248 -24.11 -7.87 -3.38
C HIS A 248 -25.39 -7.11 -2.99
N ALA A 249 -25.81 -6.12 -3.78
CA ALA A 249 -27.06 -5.40 -3.54
C ALA A 249 -28.25 -6.37 -3.54
N GLN A 250 -28.34 -7.24 -4.56
CA GLN A 250 -29.38 -8.25 -4.67
C GLN A 250 -29.38 -9.22 -3.48
N ALA A 251 -28.21 -9.75 -3.09
CA ALA A 251 -28.08 -10.67 -1.96
C ALA A 251 -28.51 -10.06 -0.62
N ASN A 252 -28.45 -8.73 -0.49
CA ASN A 252 -28.87 -7.98 0.69
C ASN A 252 -30.27 -7.35 0.53
N GLY A 253 -31.04 -7.74 -0.49
CA GLY A 253 -32.41 -7.25 -0.71
C GLY A 253 -32.50 -5.78 -1.14
N LEU A 254 -31.39 -5.18 -1.60
CA LEU A 254 -31.35 -3.81 -2.10
C LEU A 254 -31.64 -3.78 -3.61
N PRO A 255 -32.35 -2.74 -4.10
CA PRO A 255 -32.59 -2.58 -5.53
C PRO A 255 -31.28 -2.21 -6.27
N PRO A 256 -31.12 -2.55 -7.57
CA PRO A 256 -29.94 -2.18 -8.36
C PRO A 256 -29.60 -0.68 -8.35
N SER A 257 -30.61 0.18 -8.19
CA SER A 257 -30.45 1.63 -8.08
C SER A 257 -29.73 2.09 -6.81
N SER A 258 -29.46 1.21 -5.85
CA SER A 258 -28.61 1.50 -4.69
C SER A 258 -27.11 1.44 -5.02
N VAL A 259 -26.74 0.86 -6.17
CA VAL A 259 -25.35 0.81 -6.64
C VAL A 259 -25.00 2.16 -7.26
N ASP A 260 -24.29 3.00 -6.49
CA ASP A 260 -23.82 4.30 -6.97
C ASP A 260 -22.60 4.12 -7.88
N SER A 261 -22.86 4.15 -9.19
CA SER A 261 -21.83 4.05 -10.22
C SER A 261 -22.20 4.87 -11.45
N VAL A 262 -21.27 5.71 -11.92
CA VAL A 262 -21.44 6.48 -13.16
C VAL A 262 -21.68 5.58 -14.38
N TYR A 263 -21.19 4.34 -14.35
CA TYR A 263 -21.36 3.36 -15.42
C TYR A 263 -22.76 2.71 -15.46
N LEU A 264 -23.59 2.93 -14.43
CA LEU A 264 -25.02 2.58 -14.41
C LEU A 264 -25.93 3.78 -14.70
N GLN A 265 -25.37 4.98 -14.85
CA GLN A 265 -26.13 6.19 -15.14
C GLN A 265 -26.42 6.33 -16.64
N SER A 266 -26.98 7.47 -17.05
CA SER A 266 -27.29 7.74 -18.45
C SER A 266 -26.03 7.81 -19.33
N ASN A 267 -26.20 7.58 -20.64
CA ASN A 267 -25.12 7.76 -21.62
C ASN A 267 -24.50 9.18 -21.57
N GLU A 268 -25.30 10.19 -21.21
CA GLU A 268 -24.81 11.56 -21.05
C GLU A 268 -23.90 11.70 -19.82
N ALA A 269 -24.25 11.06 -18.70
CA ALA A 269 -23.42 11.06 -17.49
C ALA A 269 -22.09 10.33 -17.73
N ILE A 270 -22.13 9.19 -18.44
CA ILE A 270 -20.93 8.48 -18.87
C ILE A 270 -20.08 9.39 -19.75
N LYS A 271 -20.67 10.03 -20.77
CA LYS A 271 -19.93 10.92 -21.67
C LYS A 271 -19.26 12.08 -20.92
N ARG A 272 -19.97 12.73 -19.98
CA ARG A 272 -19.39 13.80 -19.15
C ARG A 272 -18.24 13.29 -18.27
N HIS A 273 -18.34 12.06 -17.77
CA HIS A 273 -17.24 11.41 -17.04
C HIS A 273 -16.05 11.12 -17.93
N GLU A 274 -16.26 10.69 -19.17
CA GLU A 274 -15.19 10.51 -20.16
C GLU A 274 -14.47 11.83 -20.42
N GLU A 275 -15.21 12.90 -20.75
CA GLU A 275 -14.69 14.24 -21.03
C GLU A 275 -13.93 14.82 -19.82
N ARG A 276 -14.50 14.71 -18.61
CA ARG A 276 -13.89 15.24 -17.37
C ARG A 276 -12.56 14.57 -17.05
N ASN A 277 -12.39 13.30 -17.38
CA ASN A 277 -11.15 12.58 -17.08
C ASN A 277 -10.18 12.54 -18.27
N GLY A 278 -10.51 13.23 -19.37
CA GLY A 278 -9.73 13.21 -20.61
C GLY A 278 -9.69 11.83 -21.27
N TYR A 279 -10.66 10.96 -20.97
CA TYR A 279 -10.71 9.62 -21.53
C TYR A 279 -11.14 9.60 -23.00
N ASP A 280 -11.76 10.68 -23.46
CA ASP A 280 -12.13 10.96 -24.84
C ASP A 280 -10.94 11.46 -25.70
N GLN A 281 -9.80 11.77 -25.08
CA GLN A 281 -8.61 12.27 -25.76
C GLN A 281 -7.75 11.13 -26.33
N PRO A 282 -6.88 11.41 -27.33
CA PRO A 282 -5.90 10.42 -27.80
C PRO A 282 -4.88 10.06 -26.71
N HIS A 283 -4.31 8.85 -26.82
CA HIS A 283 -3.18 8.43 -26.00
C HIS A 283 -1.98 9.36 -26.23
N GLY A 284 -1.29 9.72 -25.15
CA GLY A 284 -0.02 10.45 -25.24
C GLY A 284 1.07 9.63 -25.95
N PRO A 285 2.16 10.27 -26.41
CA PRO A 285 3.25 9.59 -27.12
C PRO A 285 3.93 8.51 -26.26
N GLY A 286 4.47 7.47 -26.91
CA GLY A 286 5.16 6.34 -26.26
C GLY A 286 4.28 5.08 -26.07
N PRO A 287 4.87 3.93 -25.73
CA PRO A 287 4.10 2.70 -25.49
C PRO A 287 3.25 2.82 -24.21
N ILE A 288 2.09 2.15 -24.19
CA ILE A 288 1.30 1.96 -22.97
C ILE A 288 2.17 1.18 -21.97
N ALA A 289 2.28 1.67 -20.74
CA ALA A 289 3.07 0.99 -19.71
C ALA A 289 2.40 -0.34 -19.34
N TYR A 290 2.94 -1.45 -19.84
CA TYR A 290 2.57 -2.80 -19.40
C TYR A 290 3.49 -3.19 -18.23
N SER A 291 3.01 -3.14 -16.99
CA SER A 291 3.73 -3.74 -15.88
C SER A 291 3.16 -5.14 -15.58
N LYS A 292 4.04 -6.13 -15.41
CA LYS A 292 3.63 -7.47 -14.93
C LYS A 292 3.00 -7.43 -13.53
N LYS A 293 3.19 -6.33 -12.75
CA LYS A 293 2.65 -6.18 -11.40
C LYS A 293 1.14 -5.91 -11.39
N ASP A 294 0.56 -5.47 -12.51
CA ASP A 294 -0.87 -5.14 -12.62
C ASP A 294 -1.80 -6.38 -12.74
N TYR A 295 -1.21 -7.56 -12.85
CA TYR A 295 -1.87 -8.85 -13.14
C TYR A 295 -1.89 -9.86 -11.99
N HIS A 296 -1.36 -9.55 -10.81
CA HIS A 296 -1.51 -10.44 -9.65
C HIS A 296 -2.81 -10.10 -8.90
N GLY A 297 -3.91 -10.64 -9.42
CA GLY A 297 -5.07 -11.00 -8.60
C GLY A 297 -4.85 -12.35 -7.93
#